data_AF-A0A9E2WYL2-F1
#
_entry.id   AF-A0A9E2WYL2-F1
#
_cell.length_a   1.000
_cell.length_b   1.000
_cell.length_c   1.000
_cell.angle_alpha   90.00
_cell.angle_beta   90.00
_cell.angle_gamma   90.00
#
_symmetry.space_group_name_H-M   'P 1'
#
loop_
_entity.id
_entity.type
_entity.pdbx_description
1 polymer ?
#
loop_
_entity_poly.entity_id
_entity_poly.type
_entity_poly.pdbx_seq_one_letter_code
_entity_poly.pdbx_strand_id
1 'polypeptide(L)'
;MDVQTEKLHLIEQLARLQDISIIQKVKEVLQGADDGKAVGYNPDGSIITKSDLISRAEASDQAIKEGRTKSIDQVRTNMKSW
;
A
#
# COMPACT_ATOMS: atom_id res chain seq x y z
N MET A 1 -26.54 -4.51 -3.78
CA MET A 1 -26.12 -3.30 -4.51
C MET A 1 -24.88 -3.66 -5.29
N ASP A 2 -24.85 -3.29 -6.56
CA ASP A 2 -23.69 -3.52 -7.43
C ASP A 2 -22.63 -2.44 -7.17
N VAL A 3 -21.39 -2.87 -6.95
CA VAL A 3 -20.26 -1.97 -6.64
C VAL A 3 -19.94 -1.05 -7.82
N GLN A 4 -20.16 -1.51 -9.05
CA GLN A 4 -19.93 -0.67 -10.24
C GLN A 4 -20.94 0.46 -10.33
N THR A 5 -22.21 0.17 -10.03
CA THR A 5 -23.28 1.15 -9.96
C THR A 5 -22.98 2.25 -8.93
N GLU A 6 -22.50 1.89 -7.74
CA GLU A 6 -22.14 2.88 -6.71
C GLU A 6 -20.91 3.73 -7.08
N LYS A 7 -19.92 3.15 -7.76
CA LYS A 7 -18.77 3.92 -8.26
C LYS A 7 -19.20 4.98 -9.28
N LEU A 8 -20.07 4.60 -10.22
CA LEU A 8 -20.61 5.54 -11.21
C LEU A 8 -21.42 6.65 -10.54
N HIS A 9 -22.23 6.31 -9.55
CA HIS A 9 -23.01 7.31 -8.81
C HIS A 9 -22.12 8.31 -8.08
N LEU A 10 -21.05 7.85 -7.44
CA LEU A 10 -20.08 8.73 -6.77
C LEU A 10 -19.37 9.66 -7.77
N ILE A 11 -18.98 9.16 -8.95
CA ILE A 11 -18.35 9.97 -10.01
C ILE A 11 -19.31 11.07 -10.48
N GLU A 12 -20.58 10.74 -10.70
CA GLU A 12 -21.60 11.70 -11.13
C GLU A 12 -21.80 12.82 -10.09
N GLN A 13 -21.85 12.46 -8.80
CA GLN A 13 -21.96 13.43 -7.71
C GLN A 13 -20.75 14.37 -7.67
N LEU A 14 -19.53 13.83 -7.76
CA LEU A 14 -18.29 14.61 -7.75
C LEU A 14 -18.15 15.51 -8.98
N ALA A 15 -18.60 15.07 -10.15
CA ALA A 15 -18.55 15.86 -11.38
C ALA A 15 -19.46 17.10 -11.35
N ARG A 16 -20.52 17.07 -10.54
CA ARG A 16 -21.47 18.19 -10.37
C ARG A 16 -21.06 19.17 -9.27
N LEU A 17 -20.11 18.77 -8.43
CA LEU A 17 -19.64 19.59 -7.33
C LEU A 17 -18.79 20.77 -7.84
N GLN A 18 -19.22 21.99 -7.52
CA GLN A 18 -18.50 23.22 -7.87
C GLN A 18 -17.62 23.74 -6.73
N ASP A 19 -17.85 23.24 -5.50
CA ASP A 19 -17.10 23.67 -4.33
C ASP A 19 -15.80 22.85 -4.19
N ILE A 20 -14.68 23.54 -4.45
CA ILE A 20 -13.35 22.96 -4.34
C ILE A 20 -12.99 22.50 -2.92
N SER A 21 -13.54 23.15 -1.89
CA SER A 21 -13.27 22.79 -0.49
C SER A 21 -13.87 21.43 -0.13
N ILE A 22 -15.02 21.09 -0.72
CA ILE A 22 -15.66 19.79 -0.55
C ILE A 22 -14.87 18.72 -1.30
N ILE A 23 -14.43 19.01 -2.53
CA ILE A 23 -13.56 18.10 -3.30
C ILE A 23 -12.27 17.80 -2.52
N GLN A 24 -11.67 18.81 -1.90
CA GLN A 24 -10.47 18.66 -1.08
C GLN A 24 -10.72 17.72 0.11
N LYS A 25 -11.82 17.91 0.85
CA LYS A 25 -12.20 17.03 1.97
C LYS A 25 -12.49 15.60 1.52
N VAL A 26 -13.15 15.41 0.37
CA VAL A 26 -13.38 14.07 -0.18
C VAL A 26 -12.05 13.40 -0.51
N LYS A 27 -11.10 14.12 -1.13
CA LYS A 27 -9.74 13.61 -1.36
C LYS A 27 -9.07 13.23 -0.05
N GLU A 28 -9.12 14.08 0.98
CA GLU A 28 -8.56 13.79 2.29
C GLU A 28 -9.18 12.58 2.96
N VAL A 29 -10.49 12.35 2.81
CA VAL A 29 -11.15 11.14 3.33
C VAL A 29 -10.72 9.90 2.55
N LEU A 30 -10.64 10.00 1.22
CA LEU A 30 -10.24 8.90 0.35
C LEU A 30 -8.74 8.55 0.51
N GLN A 31 -7.89 9.54 0.78
CA GLN A 31 -6.44 9.39 0.98
C GLN A 31 -6.08 9.10 2.44
N GLY A 32 -6.81 9.72 3.39
CA GLY A 32 -6.62 9.59 4.84
C GLY A 32 -7.21 8.31 5.44
N ALA A 33 -7.84 7.47 4.61
CA ALA A 33 -8.38 6.20 5.07
C ALA A 33 -7.29 5.21 5.53
N ASP A 34 -6.01 5.34 5.13
CA ASP A 34 -4.98 4.39 5.58
C ASP A 34 -3.49 4.82 5.45
N ASP A 35 -3.14 5.78 4.60
CA ASP A 35 -1.73 5.92 4.18
C ASP A 35 -0.81 6.65 5.17
N GLY A 36 -1.36 7.46 6.08
CA GLY A 36 -0.56 8.27 7.02
C GLY A 36 -0.51 7.76 8.46
N LYS A 37 -1.27 6.70 8.79
CA LYS A 37 -1.38 6.22 10.17
C LYS A 37 -0.20 5.30 10.50
N ALA A 38 0.51 5.59 11.59
CA ALA A 38 1.58 4.73 12.08
C ALA A 38 1.01 3.36 12.49
N VAL A 39 1.43 2.32 11.78
CA VAL A 39 1.13 0.91 12.14
C VAL A 39 2.31 0.26 12.86
N GLY A 40 3.47 0.91 12.87
CA GLY A 40 4.66 0.49 13.60
C GLY A 40 5.81 1.49 13.42
N TYR A 41 6.99 1.11 13.90
CA TYR A 41 8.21 1.89 13.79
C TYR A 41 9.38 1.00 13.37
N ASN A 42 10.26 1.51 12.52
CA ASN A 42 11.52 0.87 12.19
C ASN A 42 12.53 1.03 13.37
N PRO A 43 13.65 0.28 13.38
CA PRO A 43 14.65 0.37 14.45
C PRO A 43 15.30 1.76 14.61
N ASP A 44 15.27 2.59 13.57
CA ASP A 44 15.75 3.97 13.58
C ASP A 44 14.68 4.98 14.08
N GLY A 45 13.49 4.50 14.44
CA GLY A 45 12.37 5.31 14.91
C GLY A 45 11.50 5.91 13.80
N SER A 46 11.79 5.66 12.52
CA SER A 46 10.92 6.09 11.42
C SER A 46 9.59 5.32 11.43
N ILE A 47 8.51 6.01 11.04
CA ILE A 47 7.16 5.44 11.04
C ILE A 47 7.04 4.41 9.92
N ILE A 48 6.35 3.31 10.20
CA ILE A 48 5.85 2.36 9.20
C ILE A 48 4.37 2.66 9.02
N THR A 49 3.94 2.91 7.79
CA THR A 49 2.53 3.07 7.42
C THR A 49 1.96 1.79 6.80
N LYS A 50 0.65 1.74 6.57
CA LYS A 50 0.03 0.62 5.86
C LYS A 50 0.52 0.50 4.42
N SER A 51 0.71 1.63 3.73
CA SER A 51 1.25 1.65 2.37
C SER A 51 2.64 1.04 2.29
N ASP A 52 3.48 1.27 3.31
CA ASP A 52 4.82 0.67 3.39
C ASP A 52 4.75 -0.87 3.47
N LEU A 53 3.80 -1.40 4.25
CA LEU A 53 3.61 -2.85 4.38
C LEU A 53 3.10 -3.48 3.08
N ILE A 54 2.18 -2.82 2.39
CA ILE A 54 1.67 -3.26 1.08
C ILE A 54 2.81 -3.29 0.07
N SER A 55 3.58 -2.21 -0.04
CA SER A 55 4.71 -2.13 -0.97
C SER A 55 5.77 -3.20 -0.69
N ARG A 56 6.06 -3.49 0.59
CA ARG A 56 6.98 -4.58 0.98
C ARG A 56 6.45 -5.95 0.55
N ALA A 57 5.15 -6.21 0.72
CA ALA A 57 4.55 -7.47 0.31
C ALA A 57 4.60 -7.64 -1.22
N GLU A 58 4.24 -6.61 -1.98
CA GLU A 58 4.30 -6.63 -3.45
C GLU A 58 5.72 -6.86 -3.97
N ALA A 59 6.72 -6.19 -3.39
CA ALA A 59 8.12 -6.40 -3.74
C ALA A 59 8.58 -7.85 -3.45
N SER A 60 8.12 -8.43 -2.33
CA SER A 60 8.39 -9.82 -1.98
C SER A 60 7.77 -10.79 -2.99
N ASP A 61 6.49 -10.60 -3.33
CA ASP A 61 5.80 -11.43 -4.31
C ASP A 61 6.46 -11.37 -5.69
N GLN A 62 6.91 -10.18 -6.10
CA GLN A 62 7.63 -10.02 -7.35
C GLN A 62 8.99 -10.73 -7.32
N ALA A 63 9.74 -10.64 -6.22
CA ALA A 63 10.99 -11.38 -6.05
C ALA A 63 10.79 -12.90 -6.08
N ILE A 64 9.70 -13.40 -5.51
CA ILE A 64 9.31 -14.82 -5.58
C ILE A 64 9.02 -15.21 -7.04
N LYS A 65 8.19 -14.44 -7.75
CA LYS A 65 7.85 -14.70 -9.16
C LYS A 65 9.08 -14.71 -10.07
N GLU A 66 10.02 -13.81 -9.83
CA GLU A 66 11.27 -13.70 -10.59
C GLU A 66 12.33 -14.71 -10.16
N GLY A 67 12.04 -15.59 -9.20
CA GLY A 67 13.00 -16.58 -8.71
C GLY A 67 14.18 -15.97 -7.93
N ARG A 68 14.08 -14.69 -7.52
CA ARG A 68 15.05 -13.99 -6.66
C ARG A 68 14.88 -14.39 -5.19
N THR A 69 14.78 -15.69 -4.96
CA THR A 69 14.67 -16.30 -3.63
C THR A 69 15.87 -17.22 -3.41
N LYS A 70 16.20 -17.48 -2.15
CA LYS A 70 17.22 -18.45 -1.78
C LYS A 70 16.60 -19.51 -0.90
N SER A 71 16.87 -20.78 -1.17
CA SER A 71 16.51 -21.85 -0.25
C SER A 71 17.38 -21.79 1.00
N ILE A 72 16.87 -22.34 2.10
CA ILE A 72 17.62 -22.38 3.36
C ILE A 72 18.97 -23.11 3.21
N ASP A 73 19.03 -24.14 2.35
CA ASP A 73 20.26 -24.88 2.05
C ASP A 73 21.28 -24.05 1.26
N GLN A 74 20.81 -23.22 0.33
CA GLN A 74 21.66 -22.27 -0.40
C GLN A 74 22.25 -21.22 0.54
N VAL A 75 21.46 -20.72 1.49
CA VAL A 75 21.95 -19.77 2.51
C VAL A 75 23.00 -20.45 3.39
N ARG A 76 22.74 -21.67 3.86
CA ARG A 76 23.66 -22.44 4.72
C ARG A 76 24.98 -22.76 4.04
N THR A 77 24.95 -23.07 2.74
CA THR A 77 26.16 -23.33 1.95
C THR A 77 27.00 -22.07 1.83
N ASN A 78 26.38 -20.91 1.55
CA ASN A 78 27.08 -19.63 1.46
C ASN A 78 27.67 -19.15 2.79
N MET A 79 27.07 -19.51 3.93
CA MET A 79 27.61 -19.20 5.25
C MET A 79 28.84 -20.04 5.63
N LYS A 80 28.98 -21.26 5.08
CA LYS A 80 30.16 -22.10 5.32
C LYS A 80 31.41 -21.61 4.57
N SER A 81 31.22 -20.78 3.55
CA SER A 81 32.28 -20.17 2.75
C SER A 81 32.68 -18.76 3.21
N TRP A 82 32.13 -18.29 4.33
CA TRP A 82 32.48 -17.02 4.99
C TRP A 82 33.37 -17.23 6.21
#